data_AF-A0A9D7APZ1-F1
#
_entry.id   AF-A0A9D7APZ1-F1
#
_cell.length_a   1.000
_cell.length_b   1.000
_cell.length_c   1.000
_cell.angle_alpha   90.00
_cell.angle_beta   90.00
_cell.angle_gamma   90.00
#
_symmetry.space_group_name_H-M   'P 1'
#
loop_
_entity.id
_entity.type
_entity.pdbx_description
1 polymer ?
#
loop_
_entity_poly.entity_id
_entity_poly.type
_entity_poly.pdbx_seq_one_letter_code
_entity_poly.pdbx_strand_id
1 'polypeptide(L)'
;MSEGKKAELLKRYREEARLVAAKEEAGSIADSDRTRFIVALRDLISKDVIPPDVAFRFIEQVERCGLLISQAFALISDLLE
;
A
#
# COMPACT_ATOMS: atom_id res chain seq x y z
N MET A 1 -5.88 17.45 1.43
CA MET A 1 -4.64 17.24 0.64
C MET A 1 -4.75 18.02 -0.68
N SER A 2 -3.68 18.62 -1.19
CA SER A 2 -3.68 19.31 -2.50
C SER A 2 -3.61 18.30 -3.66
N GLU A 3 -4.17 18.63 -4.83
CA GLU A 3 -4.18 17.75 -6.01
C GLU A 3 -2.78 17.29 -6.43
N GLY A 4 -1.78 18.18 -6.38
CA GLY A 4 -0.39 17.80 -6.69
C GLY A 4 0.19 16.73 -5.76
N LYS A 5 -0.12 16.80 -4.45
CA LYS A 5 0.31 15.80 -3.47
C LYS A 5 -0.40 14.45 -3.67
N LYS A 6 -1.68 14.51 -4.07
CA LYS A 6 -2.49 13.33 -4.43
C LYS A 6 -1.86 12.59 -5.62
N ALA A 7 -1.53 13.32 -6.69
CA ALA A 7 -0.93 12.76 -7.90
C ALA A 7 0.44 12.14 -7.66
N GLU A 8 1.29 12.78 -6.84
CA GLU A 8 2.59 12.23 -6.46
C GLU A 8 2.45 10.93 -5.65
N LEU A 9 1.50 10.88 -4.71
CA LEU A 9 1.21 9.70 -3.90
C LEU A 9 0.72 8.53 -4.78
N LEU A 10 -0.19 8.81 -5.71
CA LEU A 10 -0.72 7.86 -6.69
C LEU A 10 0.41 7.27 -7.55
N LYS A 11 1.29 8.12 -8.08
CA LYS A 11 2.43 7.68 -8.87
C LYS A 11 3.34 6.77 -8.04
N ARG A 12 3.61 7.15 -6.79
CA ARG A 12 4.43 6.36 -5.87
C ARG A 12 3.83 4.98 -5.60
N TYR A 13 2.54 4.89 -5.28
CA TYR A 13 1.92 3.60 -4.95
C TYR A 13 1.75 2.69 -6.16
N ARG A 14 1.50 3.24 -7.35
CA ARG A 14 1.52 2.44 -8.58
C ARG A 14 2.90 1.85 -8.86
N GLU A 15 3.97 2.59 -8.55
CA GLU A 15 5.34 2.07 -8.69
C GLU A 15 5.68 1.03 -7.62
N GLU A 16 5.32 1.27 -6.36
CA GLU A 16 5.49 0.28 -5.27
C GLU A 16 4.72 -1.02 -5.59
N ALA A 17 3.49 -0.92 -6.10
CA ALA A 17 2.71 -2.08 -6.52
C ALA A 17 3.46 -2.93 -7.56
N ARG A 18 4.08 -2.28 -8.57
CA ARG A 18 4.86 -2.98 -9.61
C ARG A 18 6.12 -3.63 -9.06
N LEU A 19 6.88 -2.91 -8.24
CA LEU A 19 8.12 -3.42 -7.65
C LEU A 19 7.86 -4.61 -6.73
N VAL A 20 6.81 -4.52 -5.92
CA VAL A 20 6.42 -5.59 -5.00
C VAL A 20 5.80 -6.77 -5.75
N ALA A 21 5.04 -6.54 -6.82
CA ALA A 21 4.51 -7.62 -7.65
C ALA A 21 5.63 -8.48 -8.26
N ALA A 22 6.68 -7.84 -8.79
CA ALA A 22 7.83 -8.57 -9.32
C ALA A 22 8.54 -9.42 -8.24
N LYS A 23 8.60 -8.92 -7.01
CA LYS A 23 9.15 -9.67 -5.87
C LYS A 23 8.26 -10.82 -5.43
N GLU A 24 6.94 -10.63 -5.44
CA GLU A 24 5.94 -11.66 -5.14
C GLU A 24 6.01 -12.80 -6.16
N GLU A 25 6.11 -12.47 -7.46
CA GLU A 25 6.28 -13.45 -8.54
C GLU A 25 7.60 -14.23 -8.39
N ALA A 26 8.67 -13.55 -8.00
CA ALA A 26 9.96 -14.18 -7.72
C ALA A 26 10.03 -14.92 -6.37
N GLY A 27 8.98 -14.88 -5.53
CA GLY A 27 8.98 -15.47 -4.19
C GLY A 27 9.98 -14.85 -3.21
N SER A 28 10.36 -13.58 -3.44
CA SER A 28 11.47 -12.88 -2.76
C SER A 28 11.01 -11.76 -1.80
N ILE A 29 9.76 -11.80 -1.37
CA ILE A 29 9.22 -10.82 -0.43
C ILE A 29 9.91 -10.92 0.92
N ALA A 30 10.46 -9.80 1.36
CA ALA A 30 11.13 -9.68 2.64
C ALA A 30 10.27 -8.91 3.65
N ASP A 31 10.61 -9.03 4.94
CA ASP A 31 9.96 -8.26 6.01
C ASP A 31 10.11 -6.75 5.84
N SER A 32 11.16 -6.31 5.14
CA SER A 32 11.33 -4.91 4.76
C SER A 32 10.21 -4.41 3.82
N ASP A 33 9.66 -5.28 2.95
CA ASP A 33 8.57 -4.92 2.05
C ASP A 33 7.25 -4.80 2.82
N ARG A 34 7.00 -5.71 3.77
CA ARG A 34 5.87 -5.60 4.73
C ARG A 34 5.97 -4.33 5.58
N THR A 35 7.17 -4.02 6.07
CA THR A 35 7.41 -2.81 6.86
C THR A 35 7.13 -1.54 6.05
N ARG A 36 7.58 -1.48 4.79
CA ARG A 36 7.28 -0.35 3.89
C ARG A 36 5.78 -0.19 3.67
N PHE A 37 5.06 -1.30 3.48
CA PHE A 37 3.61 -1.28 3.35
C PHE A 37 2.92 -0.68 4.59
N ILE A 38 3.30 -1.11 5.80
CA ILE A 38 2.78 -0.54 7.05
C ILE A 38 3.09 0.96 7.18
N VAL A 39 4.31 1.38 6.81
CA VAL A 39 4.70 2.80 6.82
C VAL A 39 3.84 3.61 5.84
N ALA A 40 3.53 3.07 4.66
CA ALA A 40 2.64 3.72 3.70
C ALA A 40 1.22 3.91 4.26
N LEU A 41 0.66 2.90 4.93
CA LEU A 41 -0.63 3.00 5.58
C LEU A 41 -0.65 4.05 6.71
N ARG A 42 0.41 4.14 7.51
CA ARG A 42 0.54 5.18 8.56
C ARG A 42 0.57 6.58 7.97
N ASP A 43 1.21 6.75 6.82
CA ASP A 43 1.26 8.01 6.08
C ASP A 43 -0.11 8.40 5.48
N LEU A 44 -0.94 7.42 5.12
CA LEU A 44 -2.32 7.66 4.68
C LEU A 44 -3.24 8.09 5.82
N ILE A 45 -3.09 7.47 6.98
CA ILE A 45 -3.82 7.85 8.20
C ILE A 45 -3.46 9.28 8.60
N SER A 46 -2.17 9.63 8.61
CA SER A 46 -1.72 10.97 9.03
C SER A 46 -2.19 12.10 8.11
N LYS A 47 -2.62 11.76 6.89
CA LYS A 47 -3.16 12.69 5.89
C LYS A 47 -4.69 12.67 5.81
N ASP A 48 -5.36 11.96 6.73
CA ASP A 48 -6.81 11.74 6.76
C ASP A 48 -7.37 11.15 5.45
N VAL A 49 -6.58 10.31 4.76
CA VAL A 49 -7.03 9.66 3.52
C VAL A 49 -7.84 8.40 3.84
N ILE A 50 -7.37 7.61 4.80
CA ILE A 50 -8.05 6.41 5.27
C ILE A 50 -8.14 6.43 6.79
N PRO A 51 -9.24 5.94 7.38
CA PRO A 51 -9.32 5.78 8.82
C PRO A 51 -8.47 4.58 9.29
N PRO A 52 -8.06 4.55 10.58
CA PRO A 52 -7.20 3.49 11.11
C PRO A 52 -7.76 2.06 10.99
N ASP A 53 -9.09 1.89 11.03
CA ASP A 53 -9.75 0.59 10.89
C ASP A 53 -9.61 0.01 9.47
N VAL A 54 -9.59 0.88 8.45
CA VAL A 54 -9.33 0.49 7.06
C VAL A 54 -7.89 0.03 6.90
N ALA A 55 -6.93 0.80 7.45
CA ALA A 55 -5.53 0.39 7.45
C ALA A 55 -5.30 -0.94 8.18
N PHE A 56 -5.96 -1.15 9.32
CA PHE A 56 -5.85 -2.41 10.07
C PHE A 56 -6.37 -3.60 9.26
N ARG A 57 -7.49 -3.44 8.55
CA ARG A 57 -8.02 -4.49 7.65
C ARG A 57 -7.05 -4.85 6.53
N PHE A 58 -6.36 -3.88 5.94
CA PHE A 58 -5.32 -4.14 4.95
C PHE A 58 -4.16 -4.95 5.53
N ILE A 59 -3.69 -4.59 6.73
CA ILE A 59 -2.61 -5.32 7.42
C ILE A 59 -3.05 -6.76 7.69
N GLU A 60 -4.24 -6.96 8.26
CA GLU A 60 -4.76 -8.29 8.59
C GLU A 60 -4.86 -9.19 7.34
N GLN A 61 -5.35 -8.65 6.22
CA GLN A 61 -5.47 -9.42 4.98
C GLN A 61 -4.10 -9.79 4.40
N VAL A 62 -3.12 -8.87 4.45
CA VAL A 62 -1.74 -9.13 3.99
C VAL A 62 -1.04 -10.16 4.86
N GLU A 63 -1.17 -10.06 6.19
CA GLU A 63 -0.54 -10.98 7.14
C GLU A 63 -1.13 -12.39 7.06
N ARG A 64 -2.44 -12.51 6.80
CA ARG A 64 -3.11 -13.80 6.61
C ARG A 64 -2.95 -14.40 5.22
N CYS A 65 -2.12 -13.80 4.36
CA CYS A 65 -1.95 -14.18 2.95
C CYS A 65 -3.27 -14.14 2.14
N GLY A 66 -4.28 -13.40 2.61
CA GLY A 66 -5.54 -13.20 1.90
C GLY A 66 -5.46 -12.11 0.84
N LEU A 67 -4.43 -11.25 0.91
CA LEU A 67 -4.18 -10.16 -0.02
C LEU A 67 -2.67 -10.02 -0.23
N LEU A 68 -2.23 -9.94 -1.48
CA LEU A 68 -0.84 -9.62 -1.81
C LEU A 68 -0.54 -8.14 -1.51
N ILE A 69 0.71 -7.81 -1.16
CA ILE A 69 1.11 -6.43 -0.88
C ILE A 69 0.96 -5.58 -2.14
N SER A 70 1.29 -6.11 -3.32
CA SER A 70 1.08 -5.42 -4.60
C SER A 70 -0.39 -5.08 -4.85
N GLN A 71 -1.29 -6.03 -4.57
CA GLN A 71 -2.74 -5.84 -4.69
C GLN A 71 -3.25 -4.80 -3.68
N ALA A 72 -2.71 -4.81 -2.46
CA ALA A 72 -3.05 -3.81 -1.46
C ALA A 72 -2.65 -2.39 -1.92
N PHE A 73 -1.46 -2.20 -2.49
CA PHE A 73 -1.06 -0.92 -3.08
C PHE A 73 -1.94 -0.50 -4.26
N ALA A 74 -2.39 -1.46 -5.08
CA ALA A 74 -3.31 -1.18 -6.18
C ALA A 74 -4.67 -0.66 -5.66
N LEU A 75 -5.27 -1.36 -4.69
CA LEU A 75 -6.54 -0.93 -4.05
C LEU A 75 -6.44 0.45 -3.39
N ILE A 76 -5.30 0.74 -2.75
CA ILE A 76 -5.04 2.06 -2.17
C ILE A 76 -4.96 3.12 -3.28
N SER A 77 -4.33 2.79 -4.41
CA SER A 77 -4.24 3.70 -5.56
C SER A 77 -5.62 4.00 -6.15
N ASP A 78 -6.49 2.99 -6.23
CA ASP A 78 -7.87 3.16 -6.71
C ASP A 78 -8.71 4.03 -5.78
N LEU A 79 -8.50 3.92 -4.46
CA LEU A 79 -9.15 4.82 -3.47
C LEU A 79 -8.71 6.27 -3.61
N LEU A 80 -7.49 6.47 -4.14
CA LEU A 80 -6.91 7.76 -4.38
C LEU A 80 -7.23 8.30 -5.77
N GLU A 81 -7.96 7.64 -6.66
CA GLU A 81 -8.43 8.28 -7.90
C GLU A 81 -9.62 9.20 -7.64
#